data_AF-A0AAJ0HKH8-F1
#
_entry.id   AF-A0AAJ0HKH8-F1
#
_cell.length_a   1.000
_cell.length_b   1.000
_cell.length_c   1.000
_cell.angle_alpha   90.00
_cell.angle_beta   90.00
_cell.angle_gamma   90.00
#
_symmetry.space_group_name_H-M   'P 1'
#
loop_
_entity.id
_entity.type
_entity.pdbx_description
1 polymer ?
#
loop_
_entity_poly.entity_id
_entity_poly.type
_entity_poly.pdbx_seq_one_letter_code
_entity_poly.pdbx_strand_id
1 'polypeptide(L)' 'MTANKIRKVVSHSSDPTALDKLALIAATNNQLATTIANNTDRFAGFAVLPMAFPDLAAAELERCVKNLGFVGALID' A
#
# COMPACT_ATOMS: atom_id res chain seq x y z
N MET A 1 -28.74 -5.65 -15.62
CA MET A 1 -27.80 -6.68 -15.14
C MET A 1 -26.45 -6.04 -14.92
N THR A 2 -26.17 -5.55 -13.71
CA THR A 2 -24.85 -5.01 -13.37
C THR A 2 -23.94 -6.20 -13.10
N ALA A 3 -22.97 -6.47 -13.96
CA ALA A 3 -22.01 -7.54 -13.76
C ALA A 3 -21.35 -7.41 -12.38
N ASN A 4 -21.22 -8.52 -11.65
CA ASN A 4 -20.66 -8.56 -10.30
C ASN A 4 -19.23 -8.00 -10.31
N LYS A 5 -19.05 -6.75 -9.86
CA LYS A 5 -17.79 -6.01 -9.99
C LYS A 5 -16.89 -6.28 -8.80
N ILE A 6 -16.17 -7.42 -8.83
CA ILE A 6 -15.25 -7.84 -7.76
C ILE A 6 -14.03 -6.90 -7.70
N ARG A 7 -13.82 -6.17 -6.60
CA ARG A 7 -12.62 -5.35 -6.43
C ARG A 7 -11.44 -6.24 -5.98
N LYS A 8 -10.27 -6.09 -6.63
CA LYS A 8 -9.05 -6.80 -6.26
C LYS A 8 -8.21 -5.92 -5.35
N VAL A 9 -7.73 -6.46 -4.23
CA VAL A 9 -6.77 -5.74 -3.36
C VAL A 9 -5.38 -6.26 -3.67
N VAL A 10 -4.47 -5.36 -4.03
CA VAL A 10 -3.10 -5.66 -4.45
C VAL A 10 -2.16 -5.21 -3.33
N SER A 11 -1.19 -6.05 -3.00
CA SER A 11 -0.06 -5.75 -2.12
C SER A 11 1.26 -5.94 -2.87
N HIS A 12 2.34 -5.41 -2.30
CA HIS A 12 3.71 -5.71 -2.71
C HIS A 12 4.46 -6.22 -1.48
N SER A 13 5.34 -7.19 -1.64
CA SER A 13 6.30 -7.56 -0.59
C SER A 13 7.64 -6.93 -0.90
N SER A 14 8.18 -6.18 0.05
CA SER A 14 9.57 -5.74 0.01
C SER A 14 10.35 -6.53 1.04
N ASP A 15 11.39 -7.25 0.60
CA ASP A 15 12.56 -7.62 1.40
C ASP A 15 12.75 -6.69 2.63
N PRO A 16 12.61 -7.00 3.93
CA PRO A 16 12.82 -6.01 4.99
C PRO A 16 14.29 -5.87 5.46
N THR A 17 15.23 -6.67 4.95
CA THR A 17 16.61 -6.81 5.49
C THR A 17 17.63 -5.67 5.27
N ALA A 18 17.25 -4.42 4.93
CA ALA A 18 18.25 -3.37 4.63
C ALA A 18 17.87 -1.99 5.19
N LEU A 19 18.88 -1.30 5.74
CA LEU A 19 18.76 -0.09 6.55
C LEU A 19 18.31 1.19 5.80
N ASP A 20 18.22 1.17 4.46
CA ASP A 20 17.78 2.31 3.60
C ASP A 20 16.26 2.34 3.26
N LYS A 21 15.42 1.57 3.98
CA LYS A 21 14.09 1.18 3.47
C LYS A 21 12.92 2.14 3.64
N LEU A 22 13.00 3.24 4.40
CA LEU A 22 11.83 4.15 4.52
C LEU A 22 11.48 4.83 3.19
N ALA A 23 12.50 5.32 2.47
CA ALA A 23 12.31 5.90 1.16
C ALA A 23 11.83 4.85 0.14
N LEU A 24 12.33 3.61 0.23
CA LEU A 24 11.89 2.51 -0.62
C LEU A 24 10.43 2.15 -0.35
N ILE A 25 10.02 2.01 0.91
CA ILE A 25 8.64 1.71 1.29
C ILE A 25 7.69 2.79 0.78
N ALA A 26 8.04 4.06 1.01
CA ALA A 26 7.24 5.18 0.49
C ALA A 26 7.16 5.15 -1.05
N ALA A 27 8.28 4.87 -1.73
CA ALA A 27 8.33 4.76 -3.19
C ALA A 27 7.48 3.58 -3.71
N THR A 28 7.52 2.42 -3.05
CA THR A 28 6.69 1.25 -3.38
C THR A 28 5.21 1.57 -3.21
N ASN A 29 4.82 2.17 -2.08
CA ASN A 29 3.43 2.59 -1.85
C ASN A 29 2.98 3.64 -2.87
N ASN A 30 3.84 4.59 -3.24
CA ASN A 30 3.54 5.58 -4.28
C ASN A 30 3.38 4.92 -5.66
N GLN A 31 4.26 3.99 -6.03
CA GLN A 31 4.19 3.26 -7.30
C GLN A 31 2.89 2.45 -7.40
N LEU A 32 2.49 1.77 -6.32
CA LEU A 32 1.23 1.04 -6.25
C LEU A 32 0.03 1.98 -6.40
N ALA A 33 0.04 3.13 -5.71
CA ALA A 33 -1.00 4.14 -5.84
C ALA A 33 -1.13 4.67 -7.28
N THR A 34 -0.01 5.01 -7.92
CA THR A 34 0.04 5.44 -9.33
C THR A 34 -0.51 4.36 -10.26
N THR A 35 -0.18 3.09 -10.02
CA THR A 35 -0.65 1.97 -10.85
C THR A 35 -2.17 1.78 -10.74
N ILE A 36 -2.72 1.96 -9.53
CA ILE A 36 -4.16 1.81 -9.26
C ILE A 36 -4.99 3.01 -9.73
N ALA A 37 -4.39 4.20 -9.84
CA ALA A 37 -5.09 5.45 -10.10
C ALA A 37 -6.03 5.43 -11.33
N ASN A 38 -5.68 4.66 -12.37
CA ASN A 38 -6.47 4.56 -13.60
C ASN A 38 -7.62 3.53 -13.54
N ASN A 39 -7.69 2.70 -12.49
CA ASN A 39 -8.64 1.57 -12.39
C ASN A 39 -9.12 1.37 -10.94
N THR A 40 -9.46 2.44 -10.24
CA THR A 40 -9.84 2.44 -8.81
C THR A 40 -11.13 1.68 -8.52
N ASP A 41 -11.98 1.49 -9.53
CA ASP A 41 -13.19 0.68 -9.51
C ASP A 41 -12.92 -0.83 -9.55
N ARG A 42 -11.70 -1.23 -9.97
CA ARG A 42 -11.26 -2.62 -10.12
C ARG A 42 -10.18 -2.99 -9.12
N PHE A 43 -9.36 -2.03 -8.69
CA PHE A 43 -8.24 -2.26 -7.79
C PHE A 43 -8.28 -1.39 -6.53
N ALA A 44 -7.71 -1.93 -5.46
CA ALA A 44 -7.37 -1.25 -4.21
C ALA A 44 -5.96 -1.66 -3.79
N GLY A 45 -5.30 -0.85 -2.96
CA GLY A 45 -3.95 -1.11 -2.48
C GLY A 45 -3.93 -1.44 -0.98
N PHE A 46 -3.08 -2.38 -0.60
CA PHE A 46 -2.59 -2.52 0.77
C PHE A 46 -1.19 -1.92 0.90
N ALA A 47 -0.96 -1.20 1.99
CA ALA A 47 0.33 -0.59 2.30
C ALA A 47 1.37 -1.64 2.68
N VAL A 48 2.60 -1.38 2.26
CA VAL A 48 3.82 -1.97 2.85
C VAL A 48 4.26 -1.07 4.00
N LEU A 49 4.62 -1.67 5.13
CA LEU A 49 4.97 -0.93 6.35
C LEU A 49 6.37 -1.30 6.87
N PRO A 50 7.12 -0.34 7.44
CA PRO A 50 8.38 -0.60 8.14
C PRO A 50 8.11 -1.25 9.50
N MET A 51 7.73 -2.54 9.51
CA MET A 51 7.27 -3.23 10.72
C MET A 51 8.31 -3.32 11.86
N ALA A 52 9.60 -3.12 11.56
CA ALA A 52 10.64 -2.99 12.57
C ALA A 52 10.57 -1.67 13.38
N PHE A 53 9.82 -0.67 12.92
CA PHE A 53 9.74 0.66 13.49
C PHE A 53 8.27 1.06 13.70
N PRO A 54 7.68 0.77 14.88
CA PRO A 54 6.24 0.95 15.12
C PRO A 54 5.70 2.35 14.81
N ASP A 55 6.42 3.40 15.25
CA ASP A 55 6.00 4.78 15.02
C ASP A 55 5.99 5.14 13.52
N LEU A 56 6.97 4.64 12.77
CA LEU A 56 7.07 4.85 11.33
C LEU A 56 6.05 4.01 10.57
N ALA A 57 5.73 2.82 11.05
CA ALA A 57 4.67 1.98 10.49
C ALA A 57 3.30 2.63 10.66
N ALA A 58 3.02 3.19 11.84
CA ALA A 58 1.78 3.93 12.08
C ALA A 58 1.67 5.16 11.17
N ALA A 59 2.74 5.96 11.07
CA ALA A 59 2.78 7.15 10.22
C ALA A 59 2.57 6.79 8.73
N GLU A 60 3.22 5.73 8.25
CA GLU A 60 3.09 5.31 6.85
C GLU A 60 1.72 4.70 6.54
N LEU A 61 1.14 3.95 7.48
CA LEU A 61 -0.23 3.46 7.36
C LEU A 61 -1.22 4.62 7.25
N GLU A 62 -1.10 5.62 8.14
CA GLU A 62 -1.94 6.80 8.11
C GLU A 62 -1.83 7.54 6.78
N ARG A 63 -0.60 7.77 6.29
CA ARG A 63 -0.35 8.40 4.98
C ARG A 63 -0.99 7.60 3.84
N CYS A 64 -0.81 6.28 3.81
CA CYS A 64 -1.33 5.43 2.75
C CYS A 64 -2.87 5.42 2.72
N VAL A 65 -3.52 5.33 3.89
CA VAL A 65 -4.98 5.31 3.97
C VAL A 65 -5.56 6.69 3.64
N LYS A 66 -5.05 7.76 4.27
CA LYS A 66 -5.62 9.10 4.14
C LYS A 66 -5.26 9.79 2.84
N ASN A 67 -4.04 9.60 2.34
CA ASN A 67 -3.52 10.38 1.20
C ASN A 67 -3.47 9.56 -0.09
N LEU A 68 -3.30 8.23 -0.03
CA LEU A 68 -3.21 7.36 -1.22
C LEU A 68 -4.48 6.52 -1.47
N GLY A 69 -5.44 6.53 -0.53
CA GLY A 69 -6.70 5.79 -0.67
C GLY A 69 -6.54 4.28 -0.51
N PHE A 70 -5.48 3.83 0.16
CA PHE A 70 -5.31 2.41 0.48
C PHE A 70 -6.34 1.95 1.50
N VAL A 71 -6.69 0.66 1.45
CA VAL A 71 -7.75 0.07 2.28
C VAL A 71 -7.22 -0.57 3.57
N GLY A 72 -5.91 -0.49 3.81
CA GLY A 72 -5.22 -1.04 4.96
C GLY A 72 -3.77 -1.40 4.65
N ALA A 73 -3.22 -2.35 5.40
CA ALA A 73 -1.91 -2.96 5.16
C ALA A 73 -2.04 -4.48 5.15
N LEU A 74 -1.11 -5.15 4.47
CA LEU A 74 -0.90 -6.59 4.58
C LEU A 74 0.33 -6.81 5.46
N ILE A 75 0.21 -7.68 6.47
CA ILE A 75 1.32 -8.08 7.32
C ILE A 75 1.68 -9.52 6.94
N ASP A 76 2.90 -9.72 6.45
CA ASP A 76 3.45 -11.02 6.04
C ASP A 76 4.74 -11.41 6.80
#